data_AF-A0A9P6KA19-F1
#
_entry.id   AF-A0A9P6KA19-F1
#
_cell.length_a   1.000
_cell.length_b   1.000
_cell.length_c   1.000
_cell.angle_alpha   90.00
_cell.angle_beta   90.00
_cell.angle_gamma   90.00
#
_symmetry.space_group_name_H-M   'P 1'
#
loop_
_entity.id
_entity.type
_entity.pdbx_description
1 polymer ?
#
loop_
_entity_poly.entity_id
_entity_poly.type
_entity_poly.pdbx_seq_one_letter_code
_entity_poly.pdbx_strand_id
1 'polypeptide(L)'
;HSMMHLSGSSDQAADRGGATKYGITEAVARENGYTGPITELPLSKAKEIYQERYWRPLRLEAISEISQPIALELFDTGVNMGISTAAKFLQRALNVFNRQQADYHDCGWRDTA
;
A
#
# COMPACT_ATOMS: atom_id res chain seq x y z
N HIS A 1 0.69 -1.14 17.35
CA HIS A 1 0.05 -2.47 17.41
C HIS A 1 -0.59 -2.81 16.05
N SER A 2 0.20 -2.87 14.96
CA SER A 2 -0.34 -3.12 13.61
C SER A 2 0.65 -3.82 12.64
N MET A 3 1.76 -4.36 13.14
CA MET A 3 2.79 -5.00 12.30
C MET A 3 2.96 -6.50 12.60
N MET A 4 2.00 -7.11 13.29
CA MET A 4 2.10 -8.51 13.76
C MET A 4 0.93 -9.42 13.37
N HIS A 5 -0.13 -8.94 12.69
CA HIS A 5 -1.27 -9.78 12.34
C HIS A 5 -1.30 -10.25 10.87
N LEU A 6 -0.19 -10.12 10.15
CA LEU A 6 0.00 -10.75 8.83
C LEU A 6 0.79 -12.07 8.93
N SER A 7 0.94 -12.65 10.13
CA SER A 7 1.53 -13.98 10.34
C SER A 7 0.58 -15.14 9.98
N GLY A 8 -0.31 -14.94 9.02
CA GLY A 8 -1.05 -16.03 8.40
C GLY A 8 -0.26 -16.51 7.20
N SER A 9 0.58 -17.53 7.36
CA SER A 9 1.14 -18.28 6.24
C SER A 9 -0.04 -18.90 5.48
N SER A 10 -0.58 -18.18 4.50
CA SER A 10 -1.55 -18.73 3.58
C SER A 10 -0.78 -19.52 2.54
N ASP A 11 -0.40 -20.74 2.90
CA ASP A 11 -0.12 -21.81 1.94
C ASP A 11 -1.44 -22.17 1.21
N GLN A 12 -1.95 -21.26 0.39
CA GLN A 12 -2.93 -21.60 -0.64
C GLN A 12 -2.18 -21.99 -1.90
N ALA A 13 -1.65 -23.21 -1.85
CA ALA A 13 -1.03 -23.92 -2.96
C ALA A 13 -2.03 -24.34 -4.06
N ALA A 14 -3.09 -23.59 -4.34
CA ALA A 14 -4.16 -24.06 -5.23
C ALA A 14 -4.62 -23.12 -6.36
N ASP A 15 -4.42 -21.80 -6.31
CA ASP A 15 -5.03 -20.93 -7.33
C ASP A 15 -4.05 -19.94 -7.95
N ARG A 16 -3.39 -20.38 -9.03
CA ARG A 16 -2.85 -19.59 -10.17
C ARG A 16 -1.85 -18.45 -9.89
N GLY A 17 -1.66 -18.01 -8.66
CA GLY A 17 -0.61 -17.10 -8.23
C GLY A 17 0.57 -17.93 -7.74
N GLY A 18 1.74 -17.80 -8.37
CA GLY A 18 2.94 -18.55 -8.00
C GLY A 18 3.32 -18.40 -6.52
N ALA A 19 4.31 -19.17 -6.07
CA ALA A 19 4.72 -19.22 -4.67
C ALA A 19 4.90 -17.82 -4.04
N THR A 20 4.45 -17.67 -2.79
CA THR A 20 4.41 -16.40 -2.06
C THR A 20 5.06 -16.50 -0.69
N LYS A 21 5.59 -15.37 -0.18
CA LYS A 21 6.04 -15.24 1.21
C LYS A 21 5.81 -13.82 1.69
N TYR A 22 5.29 -13.65 2.90
CA TYR A 22 4.87 -12.35 3.45
C TYR A 22 3.87 -11.57 2.56
N GLY A 23 3.03 -12.30 1.81
CA GLY A 23 2.09 -11.72 0.84
C GLY A 23 2.74 -11.23 -0.46
N ILE A 24 4.05 -11.42 -0.63
CA ILE A 24 4.79 -11.03 -1.84
C ILE A 24 4.90 -12.25 -2.75
N THR A 25 4.44 -12.11 -4.00
CA THR A 25 4.59 -13.14 -5.03
C THR A 25 6.02 -13.15 -5.57
N GLU A 26 6.45 -14.28 -6.13
CA GLU A 26 7.76 -14.37 -6.79
C GLU A 26 7.93 -13.29 -7.86
N ALA A 27 6.93 -13.05 -8.71
CA ALA A 27 6.99 -12.00 -9.74
C ALA A 27 7.28 -10.60 -9.15
N VAL A 28 6.56 -10.22 -8.09
CA VAL A 28 6.80 -8.94 -7.39
C VAL A 28 8.21 -8.93 -6.78
N ALA A 29 8.66 -10.02 -6.18
CA ALA A 29 10.01 -10.09 -5.62
C ALA A 29 11.09 -9.89 -6.72
N ARG A 30 10.92 -10.50 -7.89
CA ARG A 30 11.82 -10.37 -9.05
C ARG A 30 11.83 -8.95 -9.62
N GLU A 31 10.67 -8.34 -9.77
CA GLU A 31 10.52 -6.93 -10.19
C GLU A 31 11.23 -5.96 -9.25
N ASN A 32 11.39 -6.34 -7.97
CA ASN A 32 12.09 -5.54 -6.96
C ASN A 32 13.51 -6.06 -6.68
N GLY A 33 14.10 -6.80 -7.63
CA GLY A 33 15.51 -7.19 -7.62
C GLY A 33 15.89 -8.34 -6.70
N TYR A 34 14.93 -9.07 -6.14
CA TYR A 34 15.22 -10.31 -5.41
C TYR A 34 15.27 -11.49 -6.40
N THR A 35 16.40 -12.20 -6.45
CA THR A 35 16.65 -13.32 -7.39
C THR A 35 16.71 -14.70 -6.72
N GLY A 36 16.66 -14.76 -5.38
CA GLY A 36 16.67 -16.03 -4.62
C GLY A 36 15.32 -16.77 -4.60
N PRO A 37 15.25 -17.97 -4.01
CA PRO A 37 13.99 -18.70 -3.84
C PRO A 37 12.97 -17.90 -3.03
N ILE A 38 11.72 -17.79 -3.46
CA ILE A 38 10.71 -16.99 -2.75
C ILE A 38 10.46 -17.47 -1.30
N THR A 39 10.63 -18.78 -1.06
CA THR A 39 10.59 -19.40 0.27
C THR A 39 11.69 -18.87 1.21
N GLU A 40 12.79 -18.36 0.67
CA GLU A 40 13.92 -17.79 1.38
C GLU A 40 13.90 -16.26 1.42
N LEU A 41 12.83 -15.60 0.94
CA LEU A 41 12.72 -14.14 0.94
C LEU A 41 12.96 -13.61 2.38
N PRO A 42 13.98 -12.74 2.58
CA PRO A 42 14.24 -12.15 3.90
C PRO A 42 13.16 -11.14 4.28
N LEU A 43 12.81 -11.08 5.56
CA LEU A 43 11.86 -10.10 6.08
C LEU A 43 12.31 -8.64 5.80
N SER A 44 13.62 -8.37 5.84
CA SER A 44 14.19 -7.06 5.49
C SER A 44 13.88 -6.68 4.04
N LYS A 45 14.05 -7.61 3.10
CA LYS A 45 13.73 -7.37 1.69
C LYS A 45 12.23 -7.22 1.46
N ALA A 46 11.41 -8.00 2.16
CA ALA A 46 9.97 -7.83 2.11
C ALA A 46 9.54 -6.42 2.59
N LYS A 47 10.11 -5.95 3.69
CA LYS A 47 9.87 -4.58 4.19
C LYS A 47 10.31 -3.51 3.19
N GLU A 48 11.47 -3.67 2.58
CA GLU A 48 11.96 -2.78 1.51
C GLU A 48 10.97 -2.72 0.34
N ILE A 49 10.49 -3.88 -0.13
CA ILE A 49 9.49 -3.95 -1.21
C ILE A 49 8.22 -3.18 -0.83
N TYR A 50 7.68 -3.40 0.38
CA TYR A 50 6.50 -2.66 0.81
C TYR A 50 6.76 -1.15 0.95
N GLN A 51 7.95 -0.78 1.41
CA GLN A 51 8.36 0.62 1.56
C GLN A 51 8.43 1.32 0.20
N GLU A 52 9.06 0.70 -0.81
CA GLU A 52 9.20 1.29 -2.14
C GLU A 52 7.90 1.27 -2.94
N ARG A 53 7.10 0.20 -2.84
CA ARG A 53 5.89 0.05 -3.67
C ARG A 53 4.67 0.78 -3.15
N TYR A 54 4.52 0.91 -1.84
CA TYR A 54 3.29 1.43 -1.24
C TYR A 54 3.57 2.62 -0.32
N TRP A 55 4.53 2.50 0.60
CA TRP A 55 4.75 3.53 1.62
C TRP A 55 5.24 4.86 1.05
N ARG A 56 6.33 4.83 0.27
CA ARG A 56 6.91 6.04 -0.32
C ARG A 56 6.02 6.69 -1.39
N PRO A 57 5.45 5.95 -2.37
CA PRO A 57 4.63 6.56 -3.41
C PRO A 57 3.37 7.25 -2.85
N LEU A 58 2.78 6.70 -1.79
CA LEU A 58 1.64 7.31 -1.09
C LEU A 58 2.05 8.36 -0.04
N ARG A 59 3.36 8.61 0.13
CA ARG A 59 3.92 9.55 1.12
C ARG A 59 3.41 9.28 2.55
N LEU A 60 3.26 7.99 2.90
CA LEU A 60 2.65 7.58 4.15
C LEU A 60 3.44 8.00 5.40
N GLU A 61 4.74 8.27 5.26
CA GLU A 61 5.53 8.86 6.35
C GLU A 61 4.90 10.17 6.85
N ALA A 62 4.69 11.13 5.94
CA ALA A 62 4.10 12.43 6.26
C ALA A 62 2.64 12.31 6.72
N ILE A 63 1.88 11.39 6.15
CA ILE A 63 0.50 11.15 6.58
C ILE A 63 0.49 10.55 8.00
N SER A 64 1.42 9.66 8.32
CA SER A 64 1.50 9.00 9.62
C SER A 64 1.88 9.95 10.76
N GLU A 65 2.64 11.00 10.46
CA GLU A 65 2.93 12.09 11.40
C GLU A 65 1.66 12.86 11.80
N ILE A 66 0.67 12.96 10.89
CA ILE A 66 -0.61 13.62 11.14
C ILE A 66 -1.62 12.65 11.76
N SER A 67 -1.72 11.45 11.17
CA SER A 67 -2.67 10.41 11.57
C SER A 67 -2.17 9.03 11.16
N GLN A 68 -1.55 8.33 12.10
CA GLN A 68 -1.12 6.95 11.90
C GLN A 68 -2.25 6.00 11.48
N PRO A 69 -3.49 6.07 12.02
CA PRO A 69 -4.59 5.24 11.54
C PRO A 69 -4.90 5.44 10.05
N ILE A 70 -4.94 6.69 9.57
CA ILE A 70 -5.18 6.99 8.15
C ILE A 70 -4.06 6.43 7.27
N ALA A 71 -2.80 6.56 7.71
CA ALA A 71 -1.67 6.00 6.96
C ALA A 71 -1.76 4.47 6.84
N LEU A 72 -2.19 3.77 7.88
CA LEU A 72 -2.35 2.31 7.87
C LEU A 72 -3.49 1.88 6.93
N GLU A 73 -4.63 2.56 6.96
CA GLU A 73 -5.76 2.27 6.05
C GLU A 73 -5.40 2.51 4.58
N LEU A 74 -4.63 3.58 4.29
CA LEU A 74 -4.15 3.85 2.94
C LEU A 74 -3.13 2.81 2.47
N PHE A 75 -2.29 2.33 3.37
CA PHE A 75 -1.37 1.24 3.07
C PHE A 75 -2.12 -0.04 2.70
N ASP A 76 -3.08 -0.46 3.53
CA ASP A 76 -3.90 -1.66 3.27
C ASP A 76 -4.67 -1.53 1.96
N THR A 77 -5.34 -0.39 1.75
CA THR A 77 -6.04 -0.10 0.49
C THR A 77 -5.08 -0.13 -0.70
N GLY A 78 -3.87 0.41 -0.54
CA GLY A 78 -2.84 0.42 -1.58
C GLY A 78 -2.36 -0.98 -1.95
N VAL A 79 -2.22 -1.88 -0.97
CA VAL A 79 -1.85 -3.29 -1.18
C VAL A 79 -2.98 -4.06 -1.87
N ASN A 80 -4.24 -3.86 -1.43
CA ASN A 80 -5.39 -4.62 -1.93
C ASN A 80 -5.95 -4.10 -3.26
N MET A 81 -5.88 -2.78 -3.51
CA MET A 81 -6.57 -2.12 -4.64
C MET A 81 -5.64 -1.23 -5.50
N GLY A 82 -4.35 -1.14 -5.16
CA GLY A 82 -3.36 -0.32 -5.84
C GLY A 82 -3.27 1.12 -5.31
N ILE A 83 -2.05 1.68 -5.36
CA ILE A 83 -1.72 3.01 -4.81
C ILE A 83 -2.56 4.15 -5.41
N SER A 84 -2.89 4.09 -6.71
CA SER A 84 -3.69 5.15 -7.35
C SER A 84 -5.12 5.18 -6.82
N THR A 85 -5.70 4.01 -6.51
CA THR A 85 -7.04 3.90 -5.94
C THR A 85 -7.06 4.46 -4.51
N ALA A 86 -6.10 4.06 -3.68
CA ALA A 86 -5.96 4.56 -2.32
C ALA A 86 -5.82 6.10 -2.27
N ALA A 87 -4.95 6.67 -3.12
CA ALA A 87 -4.78 8.12 -3.20
C ALA A 87 -6.08 8.84 -3.62
N LYS A 88 -6.80 8.32 -4.63
CA LYS A 88 -8.06 8.89 -5.09
C LYS A 88 -9.15 8.86 -4.00
N PHE A 89 -9.23 7.79 -3.22
CA PHE A 89 -10.19 7.70 -2.12
C PHE A 89 -9.93 8.76 -1.05
N LEU A 90 -8.66 8.95 -0.65
CA LEU A 90 -8.31 10.00 0.31
C LEU A 90 -8.66 11.39 -0.22
N GLN A 91 -8.26 11.71 -1.46
CA GLN A 91 -8.53 13.00 -2.07
C GLN A 91 -10.04 13.30 -2.13
N ARG A 92 -10.84 12.32 -2.54
CA ARG A 92 -12.30 12.45 -2.57
C ARG A 92 -12.89 12.68 -1.18
N ALA A 93 -12.41 11.96 -0.16
CA ALA A 93 -12.86 12.16 1.20
C ALA A 93 -12.54 13.59 1.69
N LEU A 94 -11.30 14.06 1.49
CA LEU A 94 -10.89 15.42 1.87
C LEU A 94 -11.74 16.48 1.17
N ASN A 95 -12.00 16.34 -0.13
CA ASN A 95 -12.83 17.29 -0.89
C ASN A 95 -14.28 17.32 -0.38
N VAL A 96 -14.86 16.18 0.00
CA VAL A 96 -16.21 16.14 0.59
C VAL A 96 -16.25 16.86 1.94
N PHE A 97 -15.17 16.78 2.72
CA PHE A 97 -15.11 17.35 4.07
C PHE A 97 -14.56 18.78 4.13
N ASN A 98 -14.22 19.42 3.02
CA ASN A 98 -13.65 20.78 2.99
C ASN A 98 -14.69 21.93 3.11
N ARG A 99 -15.93 21.59 3.47
CA ARG A 99 -17.07 22.54 3.63
C ARG A 99 -17.28 23.44 2.41
N GLN A 100 -17.41 22.83 1.22
CA GLN A 100 -17.57 23.54 -0.06
C GLN A 100 -16.41 24.51 -0.32
N GLN A 101 -15.18 24.02 -0.14
CA GLN A 101 -13.93 24.78 -0.30
C GLN A 101 -13.73 25.94 0.69
N ALA A 102 -14.52 26.02 1.76
CA ALA A 102 -14.32 27.04 2.80
C ALA A 102 -13.05 26.80 3.62
N ASP A 103 -12.66 25.53 3.83
CA ASP A 103 -11.45 25.18 4.59
C ASP A 103 -10.20 25.12 3.73
N TYR A 104 -10.32 24.51 2.55
CA TYR A 104 -9.27 24.37 1.56
C TYR A 104 -9.87 23.99 0.21
N HIS A 105 -9.22 24.36 -0.89
CA HIS A 105 -9.65 23.97 -2.23
C HIS A 105 -9.59 22.45 -2.43
N ASP A 106 -10.40 21.96 -3.36
CA ASP A 106 -10.36 20.55 -3.78
C ASP A 106 -8.94 20.16 -4.21
N CYS A 107 -8.48 19.03 -3.68
CA CYS A 107 -7.19 18.44 -4.01
C CYS A 107 -7.36 17.26 -4.98
N GLY A 108 -6.34 17.03 -5.81
CA GLY A 108 -6.37 16.03 -6.89
C GLY A 108 -6.61 16.66 -8.26
N TRP A 109 -6.55 15.84 -9.31
CA TRP A 109 -6.69 16.29 -10.69
C TRP A 109 -8.11 16.85 -10.92
N ARG A 110 -8.20 18.02 -11.57
CA ARG A 110 -9.47 18.48 -12.17
C ARG A 110 -9.71 17.58 -13.37
N ASP A 111 -10.76 16.76 -13.34
CA ASP A 111 -11.34 16.21 -14.57
C ASP A 111 -11.72 17.40 -15.46
N THR A 112 -10.75 17.83 -16.26
CA THR A 112 -10.97 18.73 -17.39
C THR A 112 -11.45 17.79 -18.49
N ALA A 113 -12.75 17.53 -18.45
CA ALA A 113 -13.50 17.13 -19.64
C ALA A 113 -13.50 18.30 -20.64
#